data_AF-K2S9T5-F1
#
_entry.id   AF-K2S9T5-F1
#
_cell.length_a   1.000
_cell.length_b   1.000
_cell.length_c   1.000
_cell.angle_alpha   90.00
_cell.angle_beta   90.00
_cell.angle_gamma   90.00
#
_symmetry.space_group_name_H-M   'P 1'
#
loop_
_entity.id
_entity.type
_entity.pdbx_description
1 polymer ?
#
loop_
_entity_poly.entity_id
_entity_poly.type
_entity_poly.pdbx_seq_one_letter_code
_entity_poly.pdbx_strand_id
1 'polypeptide(L)'
;MQLPSVRACGSADARHCTDTSASLPPLLASSSSSPTNGPYADTPSIVTYRHYATLYFIIISTATESPLALLDLIQVFVEALDRLFENVCELDLIFNFETLHATLSEMIVGGVVVETGLERVVQGVKAQGRVAKRPGGEGGFGAFGRGDGLWAGR
;
A
#
# COMPACT_ATOMS: atom_id res chain seq x y z
N MET A 1 -10.60 -38.58 -22.67
CA MET A 1 -9.20 -38.22 -22.35
C MET A 1 -8.93 -38.74 -20.93
N GLN A 2 -8.92 -40.05 -20.66
CA GLN A 2 -7.81 -41.02 -20.86
C GLN A 2 -6.45 -40.37 -20.49
N LEU A 3 -6.04 -40.38 -19.20
CA LEU A 3 -5.17 -41.37 -18.50
C LEU A 3 -3.66 -41.18 -18.83
N PRO A 4 -2.67 -41.79 -18.13
CA PRO A 4 -2.39 -41.93 -16.69
C PRO A 4 -0.87 -41.77 -16.34
N SER A 5 -0.50 -42.11 -15.09
CA SER A 5 0.66 -42.97 -14.72
C SER A 5 1.90 -42.37 -14.03
N VAL A 6 2.05 -42.80 -12.77
CA VAL A 6 3.24 -43.34 -12.06
C VAL A 6 4.49 -42.49 -11.79
N ARG A 7 4.82 -42.39 -10.50
CA ARG A 7 6.04 -43.07 -10.01
C ARG A 7 5.88 -43.55 -8.57
N ALA A 8 5.79 -44.87 -8.42
CA ALA A 8 6.13 -45.55 -7.18
C ALA A 8 7.65 -45.44 -6.97
N CYS A 9 8.09 -45.07 -5.77
CA CYS A 9 9.38 -45.49 -5.26
C CYS A 9 9.10 -46.54 -4.19
N GLY A 10 9.18 -47.80 -4.59
CA GLY A 10 9.31 -48.91 -3.67
C GLY A 10 10.78 -49.16 -3.39
N SER A 11 11.11 -49.37 -2.12
CA SER A 11 12.21 -50.19 -1.58
C SER A 11 12.33 -49.80 -0.10
N ALA A 12 11.65 -50.53 0.78
CA ALA A 12 12.32 -51.54 1.59
C ALA A 12 13.38 -50.94 2.52
N ASP A 13 12.94 -50.45 3.68
CA ASP A 13 13.56 -50.86 4.94
C ASP A 13 12.53 -50.76 6.06
N ALA A 14 12.20 -51.93 6.59
CA ALA A 14 11.36 -52.11 7.74
C ALA A 14 12.15 -51.77 9.00
N ARG A 15 11.50 -51.10 9.97
CA ARG A 15 11.31 -51.58 11.36
C ARG A 15 10.93 -50.43 12.28
N HIS A 16 9.89 -50.69 13.10
CA HIS A 16 9.36 -49.86 14.20
C HIS A 16 8.59 -48.61 13.75
N CYS A 17 7.31 -48.41 14.04
CA CYS A 17 6.52 -48.84 15.18
C CYS A 17 5.08 -49.16 14.80
N THR A 18 4.55 -50.08 15.59
CA THR A 18 3.20 -50.61 15.69
C THR A 18 2.10 -49.59 15.90
N ASP A 19 0.96 -49.89 15.29
CA ASP A 19 -0.41 -49.82 15.81
C ASP A 19 -1.03 -48.51 16.28
N THR A 20 -2.10 -48.16 15.55
CA THR A 20 -3.47 -48.08 16.07
C THR A 20 -3.67 -47.25 17.34
N SER A 21 -4.23 -46.05 17.17
CA SER A 21 -5.55 -45.74 17.72
C SER A 21 -5.99 -44.33 17.36
N ALA A 22 -7.23 -44.24 16.89
CA ALA A 22 -8.02 -43.03 16.98
C ALA A 22 -7.98 -42.50 18.43
N SER A 23 -7.89 -41.18 18.58
CA SER A 23 -8.65 -40.34 19.52
C SER A 23 -7.94 -38.98 19.61
N LEU A 24 -8.54 -37.94 19.04
CA LEU A 24 -8.33 -36.55 19.45
C LEU A 24 -8.87 -36.36 20.89
N PRO A 25 -8.54 -35.31 21.68
CA PRO A 25 -7.60 -34.16 21.52
C PRO A 25 -6.78 -33.93 22.84
N PRO A 26 -6.33 -32.72 23.28
CA PRO A 26 -5.94 -31.46 22.61
C PRO A 26 -4.51 -30.98 23.02
N LEU A 27 -4.01 -29.93 22.34
CA LEU A 27 -2.94 -28.98 22.76
C LEU A 27 -1.52 -29.07 22.21
N LEU A 28 -0.96 -30.18 21.73
CA LEU A 28 0.47 -30.19 21.40
C LEU A 28 0.83 -31.21 20.31
N ALA A 29 0.82 -30.81 19.03
CA ALA A 29 1.67 -31.45 18.01
C ALA A 29 1.65 -30.67 16.69
N SER A 30 2.50 -29.67 16.57
CA SER A 30 3.17 -29.33 15.31
C SER A 30 4.47 -28.61 15.64
N SER A 31 5.46 -29.39 16.06
CA SER A 31 6.86 -29.02 16.00
C SER A 31 7.42 -29.47 14.65
N SER A 32 7.42 -28.57 13.66
CA SER A 32 8.37 -28.60 12.55
C SER A 32 9.45 -27.55 12.85
N SER A 33 10.50 -27.97 13.53
CA SER A 33 11.69 -27.18 13.77
C SER A 33 12.64 -27.26 12.57
N SER A 34 12.85 -26.13 11.89
CA SER A 34 14.12 -25.80 11.26
C SER A 34 14.65 -24.51 11.91
N PRO A 35 15.82 -24.55 12.58
CA PRO A 35 16.38 -23.38 13.23
C PRO A 35 17.27 -22.62 12.24
N THR A 36 16.75 -21.54 11.67
CA THR A 36 17.57 -20.50 11.03
C THR A 36 17.21 -19.16 11.64
N ASN A 37 18.17 -18.58 12.36
CA ASN A 37 18.08 -17.29 13.03
C ASN A 37 17.70 -16.17 12.05
N GLY A 38 16.50 -15.63 12.23
CA GLY A 38 15.99 -14.42 11.58
C GLY A 38 14.46 -14.34 11.73
N PRO A 39 13.89 -13.42 12.53
CA PRO A 39 12.49 -13.48 12.95
C PRO A 39 11.44 -13.05 11.89
N TYR A 40 11.66 -13.27 10.58
CA TYR A 40 10.88 -12.56 9.54
C TYR A 40 10.27 -13.38 8.38
N ALA A 41 10.42 -14.70 8.29
CA ALA A 41 9.84 -15.45 7.16
C ALA A 41 8.73 -16.37 7.67
N ASP A 42 7.51 -16.16 7.17
CA ASP A 42 6.38 -17.12 7.08
C ASP A 42 5.03 -16.51 7.49
N THR A 43 4.83 -15.21 7.24
CA THR A 43 3.48 -14.67 7.05
C THR A 43 3.22 -14.57 5.55
N PRO A 44 2.22 -15.25 4.97
CA PRO A 44 1.88 -15.09 3.56
C PRO A 44 1.47 -13.64 3.31
N SER A 45 2.29 -12.91 2.55
CA SER A 45 2.01 -11.55 2.11
C SER A 45 1.32 -11.58 0.75
N ILE A 46 0.12 -11.00 0.69
CA ILE A 46 -0.65 -10.86 -0.54
C ILE A 46 -0.36 -9.47 -1.12
N VAL A 47 -0.03 -9.44 -2.41
CA VAL A 47 0.18 -8.21 -3.17
C VAL A 47 -1.09 -7.89 -3.95
N THR A 48 -1.69 -6.75 -3.67
CA THR A 48 -2.85 -6.22 -4.38
C THR A 48 -2.41 -5.02 -5.19
N TYR A 49 -2.79 -4.94 -6.47
CA TYR A 49 -2.42 -3.81 -7.32
C TYR A 49 -3.55 -3.40 -8.25
N ARG A 50 -3.51 -2.14 -8.70
CA ARG A 50 -4.42 -1.57 -9.69
C ARG A 50 -3.68 -0.58 -10.59
N HIS A 51 -4.03 -0.59 -11.88
CA HIS A 51 -3.44 0.27 -12.89
C HIS A 51 -4.39 1.43 -13.25
N TYR A 52 -3.90 2.66 -13.20
CA TYR A 52 -4.61 3.87 -13.63
C TYR A 52 -3.73 4.66 -14.61
N ALA A 53 -4.20 4.78 -15.86
CA ALA A 53 -3.47 5.42 -16.96
C ALA A 53 -2.06 4.85 -17.17
N THR A 54 -1.04 5.49 -16.59
CA THR A 54 0.39 5.15 -16.67
C THR A 54 0.97 4.71 -15.31
N LEU A 55 0.16 4.75 -14.24
CA LEU A 55 0.58 4.52 -12.86
C LEU A 55 0.07 3.18 -12.31
N TYR A 56 0.92 2.50 -11.55
CA TYR A 56 0.56 1.31 -10.79
C TYR A 56 0.53 1.64 -9.30
N PHE A 57 -0.61 1.34 -8.67
CA PHE A 57 -0.79 1.45 -7.22
C PHE A 57 -0.72 0.03 -6.64
N ILE A 58 0.19 -0.19 -5.70
CA ILE A 58 0.48 -1.51 -5.14
C ILE A 58 0.39 -1.43 -3.62
N ILE A 59 -0.38 -2.32 -3.01
CA ILE A 59 -0.49 -2.50 -1.56
C ILE A 59 -0.08 -3.93 -1.22
N ILE A 60 0.83 -4.07 -0.26
CA ILE A 60 1.24 -5.35 0.29
C ILE A 60 0.55 -5.51 1.63
N SER A 61 -0.12 -6.65 1.82
CA SER A 61 -0.89 -6.96 3.01
C SER A 61 -0.64 -8.39 3.46
N THR A 62 -1.12 -8.75 4.64
CA THR A 62 -1.13 -10.14 5.12
C THR A 62 -2.32 -10.90 4.54
N ALA A 63 -2.27 -12.23 4.54
CA ALA A 63 -3.38 -13.07 4.06
C ALA A 63 -4.68 -12.95 4.88
N THR A 64 -4.69 -12.20 5.96
CA THR A 64 -5.87 -11.92 6.79
C THR A 64 -6.74 -10.80 6.22
N GLU A 65 -6.16 -9.92 5.39
CA GLU A 65 -6.87 -8.78 4.82
C GLU A 65 -7.59 -9.16 3.53
N SER A 66 -8.75 -8.54 3.29
CA SER A 66 -9.52 -8.77 2.06
C SER A 66 -8.90 -8.00 0.89
N PRO A 67 -8.52 -8.66 -0.22
CA PRO A 67 -8.01 -7.96 -1.40
C PRO A 67 -9.00 -6.96 -2.00
N LEU A 68 -10.32 -7.22 -1.87
CA LEU A 68 -11.35 -6.31 -2.34
C LEU A 68 -11.40 -5.02 -1.53
N ALA A 69 -11.19 -5.09 -0.21
CA ALA A 69 -11.12 -3.91 0.65
C ALA A 69 -9.90 -3.04 0.30
N LEU A 70 -8.77 -3.66 0.00
CA LEU A 70 -7.56 -2.94 -0.43
C LEU A 70 -7.74 -2.31 -1.82
N LEU A 71 -8.44 -2.97 -2.74
CA LEU A 71 -8.78 -2.38 -4.04
C LEU A 71 -9.71 -1.17 -3.91
N ASP A 72 -10.63 -1.18 -2.95
CA ASP A 72 -11.51 -0.04 -2.64
C ASP A 72 -10.71 1.11 -2.00
N LEU A 73 -9.80 0.80 -1.09
CA LEU A 73 -8.88 1.78 -0.50
C LEU A 73 -8.03 2.49 -1.57
N ILE A 74 -7.50 1.74 -2.55
CA ILE A 74 -6.78 2.34 -3.69
C ILE A 74 -7.69 3.30 -4.47
N GLN A 75 -8.95 2.93 -4.70
CA GLN A 75 -9.91 3.76 -5.43
C GLN A 75 -10.18 5.08 -4.70
N VAL A 76 -10.48 5.01 -3.40
CA VAL A 76 -10.71 6.20 -2.56
C VAL A 76 -9.46 7.09 -2.52
N PHE A 77 -8.27 6.49 -2.45
CA PHE A 77 -7.02 7.24 -2.45
C PHE A 77 -6.80 8.00 -3.76
N VAL A 78 -6.98 7.34 -4.90
CA VAL A 78 -6.84 7.98 -6.22
C VAL A 78 -7.89 9.07 -6.42
N GLU A 79 -9.13 8.85 -5.99
CA GLU A 79 -10.19 9.85 -6.09
C GLU A 79 -9.94 11.07 -5.16
N ALA A 80 -9.36 10.86 -3.98
CA ALA A 80 -8.93 11.95 -3.09
C ALA A 80 -7.81 12.79 -3.72
N LEU A 81 -6.83 12.14 -4.38
CA LEU A 81 -5.77 12.84 -5.11
C LEU A 81 -6.35 13.65 -6.27
N ASP A 82 -7.29 13.10 -7.04
CA ASP A 82 -7.91 13.80 -8.16
C ASP A 82 -8.63 15.10 -7.72
N ARG A 83 -9.29 15.08 -6.55
CA ARG A 83 -9.91 16.27 -5.96
C ARG A 83 -8.91 17.29 -5.40
N LEU A 84 -7.74 16.85 -4.95
CA LEU A 84 -6.70 17.74 -4.42
C LEU A 84 -5.92 18.44 -5.53
N PHE A 85 -5.71 17.78 -6.67
CA PHE A 85 -4.95 18.29 -7.80
C PHE A 85 -5.79 18.86 -8.95
N GLU A 86 -7.13 18.76 -8.87
CA GLU A 86 -8.08 19.21 -9.90
C GLU A 86 -7.73 18.64 -11.28
N ASN A 87 -7.99 17.35 -11.47
CA ASN A 87 -7.54 16.51 -12.59
C ASN A 87 -6.06 16.13 -12.45
N VAL A 88 -5.81 15.12 -11.63
CA VAL A 88 -4.44 14.66 -11.31
C VAL A 88 -3.75 14.08 -12.54
N CYS A 89 -2.48 14.41 -12.73
CA CYS A 89 -1.60 13.74 -13.68
C CYS A 89 -0.36 13.17 -12.98
N GLU A 90 0.30 12.19 -13.60
CA GLU A 90 1.53 11.57 -13.07
C GLU A 90 2.62 12.58 -12.69
N LEU A 91 2.73 13.66 -13.47
CA LEU A 91 3.70 14.72 -13.26
C LEU A 91 3.41 15.54 -12.00
N ASP A 92 2.13 15.81 -11.71
CA ASP A 92 1.71 16.48 -10.47
C ASP A 92 2.11 15.64 -9.24
N LEU A 93 1.99 14.31 -9.32
CA LEU A 93 2.40 13.41 -8.23
C LEU A 93 3.91 13.37 -8.02
N ILE A 94 4.70 13.46 -9.09
CA ILE A 94 6.17 13.50 -9.01
C ILE A 94 6.64 14.82 -8.37
N PHE A 95 6.08 15.96 -8.80
CA PHE A 95 6.49 17.26 -8.30
C PHE A 95 5.94 17.60 -6.91
N ASN A 96 4.78 17.05 -6.54
CA ASN A 96 4.11 17.34 -5.28
C ASN A 96 3.85 16.06 -4.44
N PHE A 97 4.86 15.21 -4.32
CA PHE A 97 4.79 13.98 -3.53
C PHE A 97 4.45 14.22 -2.04
N GLU A 98 4.72 15.42 -1.51
CA GLU A 98 4.37 15.79 -0.13
C GLU A 98 2.86 15.78 0.11
N THR A 99 2.08 16.28 -0.86
CA THR A 99 0.61 16.26 -0.80
C THR A 99 0.07 14.83 -0.91
N LEU A 100 0.71 14.00 -1.73
CA LEU A 100 0.39 12.58 -1.84
C LEU A 100 0.63 11.86 -0.50
N HIS A 101 1.78 12.09 0.14
CA HIS A 101 2.09 11.52 1.45
C HIS A 101 1.18 12.03 2.56
N ALA A 102 0.81 13.32 2.54
CA ALA A 102 -0.15 13.89 3.46
C ALA A 102 -1.51 13.21 3.32
N THR A 103 -1.96 12.96 2.08
CA THR A 103 -3.21 12.24 1.78
C THR A 103 -3.18 10.82 2.33
N LEU A 104 -2.09 10.06 2.10
CA LEU A 104 -1.95 8.72 2.67
C LEU A 104 -1.94 8.73 4.21
N SER A 105 -1.30 9.73 4.83
CA SER A 105 -1.21 9.85 6.28
C SER A 105 -2.55 10.18 6.94
N GLU A 106 -3.45 10.84 6.21
CA GLU A 106 -4.81 11.10 6.66
C GLU A 106 -5.68 9.83 6.57
N MET A 107 -5.43 8.98 5.58
CA MET A 107 -6.19 7.75 5.36
C MET A 107 -5.72 6.58 6.22
N ILE A 108 -4.42 6.44 6.45
CA ILE A 108 -3.82 5.26 7.11
C ILE A 108 -2.87 5.70 8.21
N VAL A 109 -3.07 5.17 9.42
CA VAL A 109 -2.21 5.40 10.58
C VAL A 109 -1.88 4.05 11.22
N GLY A 110 -0.59 3.79 11.43
CA GLY A 110 -0.14 2.55 12.09
C GLY A 110 -0.54 1.26 11.34
N GLY A 111 -0.77 1.34 10.03
CA GLY A 111 -1.22 0.20 9.21
C GLY A 111 -2.72 -0.05 9.24
N VAL A 112 -3.50 0.79 9.93
CA VAL A 112 -4.96 0.71 9.97
C VAL A 112 -5.56 1.87 9.18
N VAL A 113 -6.61 1.58 8.41
CA VAL A 113 -7.38 2.61 7.69
C VAL A 113 -8.25 3.36 8.68
N VAL A 114 -8.06 4.68 8.77
CA VAL A 114 -8.74 5.54 9.75
C VAL A 114 -9.85 6.35 9.12
N GLU A 115 -9.67 6.79 7.87
CA GLU A 115 -10.63 7.65 7.17
C GLU A 115 -10.76 7.24 5.71
N THR A 116 -12.01 7.11 5.25
CA THR A 116 -12.36 6.78 3.86
C THR A 116 -13.31 7.82 3.23
N GLY A 117 -13.82 8.77 4.02
CA GLY A 117 -14.66 9.85 3.51
C GLY A 117 -13.84 10.88 2.74
N LEU A 118 -14.07 11.00 1.43
CA LEU A 118 -13.29 11.90 0.58
C LEU A 118 -13.32 13.36 1.05
N GLU A 119 -14.47 13.87 1.48
CA GLU A 119 -14.59 15.24 1.97
C GLU A 119 -13.71 15.47 3.20
N ARG A 120 -13.65 14.48 4.10
CA ARG A 120 -12.84 14.56 5.32
C ARG A 120 -11.36 14.46 5.01
N VAL A 121 -10.96 13.51 4.17
CA VAL A 121 -9.55 13.36 3.75
C VAL A 121 -9.06 14.66 3.09
N VAL A 122 -9.82 15.20 2.12
CA VAL A 122 -9.46 16.43 1.42
C VAL A 122 -9.40 17.61 2.38
N GLN A 123 -10.34 17.72 3.32
CA GLN A 123 -10.34 18.79 4.32
C GLN A 123 -9.16 18.67 5.29
N GLY A 124 -8.83 17.46 5.75
CA GLY A 124 -7.69 17.18 6.64
C GLY A 124 -6.37 17.57 6.00
N VAL A 125 -6.14 17.16 4.75
CA VAL A 125 -4.94 17.53 3.97
C VAL A 125 -4.87 19.05 3.74
N LYS A 126 -6.00 19.69 3.44
CA LYS A 126 -6.08 21.16 3.31
C LYS A 126 -5.74 21.89 4.60
N ALA A 127 -6.21 21.40 5.74
CA ALA A 127 -5.93 21.98 7.06
C ALA A 127 -4.44 21.89 7.43
N GLN A 128 -3.72 20.89 6.92
CA GLN A 128 -2.27 20.74 7.10
C GLN A 128 -1.44 21.76 6.28
N GLY A 129 -2.06 22.51 5.36
CA GLY A 129 -1.37 23.51 4.54
C GLY A 129 -0.40 22.94 3.51
N ARG A 130 -0.43 21.61 3.26
CA ARG A 130 0.45 20.90 2.33
C ARG A 130 -0.13 20.72 0.93
N VAL A 131 -1.15 21.49 0.59
CA VAL A 131 -1.85 21.38 -0.70
C VAL A 131 -0.95 21.95 -1.79
N ALA A 132 -0.73 21.15 -2.82
CA ALA A 132 0.05 21.53 -3.98
C ALA A 132 -0.55 22.76 -4.68
N LYS A 133 0.25 23.81 -4.80
CA LYS A 133 0.03 24.84 -5.82
C LYS A 133 0.69 24.34 -7.09
N ARG A 134 -0.09 24.13 -8.17
CA ARG A 134 0.44 23.72 -9.48
C ARG A 134 1.66 24.59 -9.84
N PRO A 135 2.86 24.00 -10.00
CA PRO A 135 4.00 24.74 -10.52
C PRO A 135 3.82 24.87 -12.04
N GLY A 136 2.94 25.76 -12.50
CA GLY A 136 2.83 26.04 -13.94
C GLY A 136 1.49 26.59 -14.43
N GLY A 137 1.32 27.90 -14.30
CA GLY A 137 0.43 28.72 -15.12
C GLY A 137 1.02 30.12 -15.13
N GLU A 138 1.36 30.62 -16.31
CA GLU A 138 2.21 31.79 -16.59
C GLU A 138 1.97 33.04 -15.71
N GLY A 139 3.09 33.59 -15.21
CA GLY A 139 3.12 34.85 -14.47
C GLY A 139 4.51 35.23 -13.98
N GLY A 140 5.47 35.46 -14.89
CA GLY A 140 6.55 36.42 -14.63
C GLY A 140 8.00 35.93 -14.44
N PHE A 141 8.56 35.22 -15.41
CA PHE A 141 10.00 35.39 -15.72
C PHE A 141 10.17 36.66 -16.55
N GLY A 142 10.06 37.83 -15.89
CA GLY A 142 10.13 39.13 -16.58
C GLY A 142 9.61 40.29 -15.75
N ALA A 143 10.14 40.52 -14.55
CA ALA A 143 9.95 41.78 -13.81
C ALA A 143 10.96 42.01 -12.66
N PHE A 144 12.24 41.69 -12.83
CA PHE A 144 13.30 42.40 -12.09
C PHE A 144 13.56 43.71 -12.82
N GLY A 145 12.67 44.71 -12.65
CA GLY A 145 12.83 45.98 -13.36
C GLY A 145 11.63 46.92 -13.41
N ARG A 146 10.99 47.23 -12.28
CA ARG A 146 10.31 48.50 -11.97
C ARG A 146 10.33 48.60 -10.43
N GLY A 147 11.21 49.34 -9.78
CA GLY A 147 11.25 50.79 -9.90
C GLY A 147 10.01 51.39 -9.24
N ASP A 148 9.88 51.26 -7.91
CA ASP A 148 9.19 52.25 -7.09
C ASP A 148 9.86 52.31 -5.72
N GLY A 149 10.54 53.43 -5.48
CA GLY A 149 11.20 53.71 -4.22
C GLY A 149 10.20 54.14 -3.18
N LEU A 150 10.19 53.44 -2.05
CA LEU A 150 9.61 53.98 -0.82
C LEU A 150 10.36 53.42 0.39
N TRP A 151 11.60 53.87 0.54
CA TRP A 151 12.35 53.80 1.80
C TRP A 151 12.66 55.24 2.23
N ALA A 152 11.68 55.86 2.90
CA ALA A 152 11.85 57.10 3.63
C ALA A 152 11.05 56.95 4.94
N GLY A 153 11.75 56.64 6.04
CA GLY A 153 11.09 56.52 7.32
C GLY A 153 11.89 55.87 8.44
N ARG A 154 13.13 56.32 8.70
CA ARG A 154 13.72 56.59 10.03
C ARG A 154 15.23 56.72 9.95
#